data_AF-A0A972DAQ4-F1
#
_entry.id   AF-A0A972DAQ4-F1
#
_cell.length_a   1.000
_cell.length_b   1.000
_cell.length_c   1.000
_cell.angle_alpha   90.00
_cell.angle_beta   90.00
_cell.angle_gamma   90.00
#
_symmetry.space_group_name_H-M   'P 1'
#
loop_
_entity.id
_entity.type
_entity.pdbx_description
1 polymer ?
#
loop_
_entity_poly.entity_id
_entity_poly.type
_entity_poly.pdbx_seq_one_letter_code
_entity_poly.pdbx_strand_id
1 'polypeptide(L)' 'RDAKKAAALYKRLLELNHQLLMARFCIDDDLDVLLAVEHPTADLDASELEAALDLLAHYIDAHGAEIEALASA' A
#
# COMPACT_ATOMS: atom_id res chain seq x y z
N ARG A 1 -10.10 14.73 12.87
CA ARG A 1 -10.36 13.46 12.14
C ARG A 1 -11.09 12.52 13.09
N ASP A 2 -12.08 11.77 12.59
CA ASP A 2 -12.88 10.85 13.41
C ASP A 2 -12.02 9.62 13.79
N ALA A 3 -11.72 9.48 15.09
CA ALA A 3 -10.86 8.40 15.60
C ALA A 3 -11.37 7.00 15.23
N LYS A 4 -12.69 6.83 15.08
CA LYS A 4 -13.29 5.55 14.68
C LYS A 4 -12.99 5.22 13.21
N LYS A 5 -12.97 6.23 12.34
CA LYS A 5 -12.66 6.06 10.91
C LYS A 5 -11.17 5.77 10.71
N ALA A 6 -10.31 6.49 11.43
CA ALA A 6 -8.87 6.19 11.44
C ALA A 6 -8.59 4.74 11.88
N ALA A 7 -9.24 4.27 12.96
CA ALA A 7 -9.10 2.90 13.42
C ALA A 7 -9.57 1.86 12.38
N ALA A 8 -10.65 2.15 11.65
CA ALA A 8 -11.15 1.27 10.58
C ALA A 8 -10.18 1.20 9.39
N LEU A 9 -9.65 2.35 8.95
CA LEU A 9 -8.62 2.43 7.93
C LEU A 9 -7.38 1.62 8.34
N TYR A 10 -6.82 1.89 9.53
CA TYR A 10 -5.60 1.24 9.99
C TYR A 10 -5.75 -0.27 10.12
N LYS A 11 -6.89 -0.73 10.63
CA LYS A 11 -7.22 -2.15 10.68
C LYS A 11 -7.20 -2.76 9.28
N ARG A 12 -7.82 -2.09 8.30
CA ARG A 12 -7.88 -2.59 6.93
C ARG A 12 -6.49 -2.64 6.26
N LEU A 13 -5.67 -1.61 6.45
CA LEU A 13 -4.28 -1.60 5.96
C LEU A 13 -3.47 -2.75 6.54
N LEU A 14 -3.61 -3.03 7.84
CA LEU A 14 -2.94 -4.17 8.49
C LEU A 14 -3.42 -5.53 7.97
N GLU A 15 -4.72 -5.69 7.72
CA GLU A 15 -5.28 -6.90 7.11
C GLU A 15 -4.73 -7.12 5.69
N LEU A 16 -4.67 -6.08 4.87
CA LEU A 16 -4.08 -6.14 3.53
C LEU A 16 -2.59 -6.47 3.62
N ASN A 17 -1.83 -5.86 4.53
CA ASN A 17 -0.41 -6.17 4.70
C ASN A 17 -0.13 -7.62 5.09
N HIS A 18 -1.09 -8.34 5.67
CA HIS A 18 -0.99 -9.77 5.91
C HIS A 18 -1.22 -10.61 4.64
N GLN A 19 -1.99 -10.08 3.69
CA GLN A 19 -2.42 -10.76 2.46
C GLN A 19 -1.51 -10.46 1.26
N LEU A 20 -0.99 -9.24 1.17
CA LEU A 20 -0.16 -8.78 0.06
C LEU A 20 1.21 -9.45 0.09
N LEU A 21 1.68 -9.85 -1.08
CA LEU A 21 3.01 -10.40 -1.29
C LEU A 21 3.91 -9.30 -1.83
N MET A 22 5.11 -9.13 -1.25
CA MET A 22 6.13 -8.13 -1.62
C MET A 22 5.77 -6.65 -1.46
N ALA A 23 4.47 -6.29 -1.43
CA ALA A 23 4.01 -4.92 -1.22
C ALA A 23 3.48 -4.68 0.20
N ARG A 24 3.58 -3.43 0.66
CA ARG A 24 3.07 -2.98 1.96
C ARG A 24 2.40 -1.61 1.84
N PHE A 25 1.23 -1.49 2.43
CA PHE A 25 0.63 -0.21 2.74
C PHE A 25 1.28 0.40 3.99
N CYS A 26 1.62 1.68 3.91
CA CYS A 26 2.25 2.46 4.96
C CYS A 26 1.53 3.80 5.12
N ILE A 27 1.84 4.51 6.21
CA ILE A 27 1.41 5.88 6.45
C ILE A 27 2.67 6.71 6.64
N ASP A 28 2.77 7.85 5.95
CA ASP A 28 3.89 8.78 6.10
C ASP A 28 3.66 9.83 7.19
N ASP A 29 4.61 10.75 7.32
CA ASP A 29 4.58 11.82 8.33
C ASP A 29 3.44 12.83 8.08
N ASP A 30 2.95 12.93 6.84
CA ASP A 30 1.83 13.78 6.46
C ASP A 30 0.47 13.08 6.62
N LEU A 31 0.48 11.84 7.10
CA LEU A 31 -0.67 10.95 7.29
C LEU A 31 -1.34 10.52 5.97
N ASP A 32 -0.58 10.49 4.89
CA ASP A 32 -1.01 9.95 3.61
C ASP A 32 -0.71 8.45 3.53
N VAL A 33 -1.59 7.72 2.83
CA VAL A 33 -1.44 6.28 2.63
C VAL A 33 -0.57 6.03 1.41
N LEU A 34 0.50 5.27 1.60
CA LEU A 34 1.45 4.89 0.56
C LEU A 34 1.40 3.38 0.33
N LEU A 35 1.62 2.93 -0.90
CA LEU A 35 1.91 1.54 -1.22
C LEU A 35 3.37 1.43 -1.68
N ALA A 36 4.15 0.56 -1.03
CA ALA A 36 5.57 0.41 -1.27
C ALA A 36 5.95 -1.05 -1.52
N VAL A 37 7.01 -1.25 -2.31
CA VAL A 37 7.73 -2.51 -2.47
C VAL A 37 9.19 -2.24 -2.11
N GLU A 38 9.84 -3.16 -1.42
CA GLU A 38 11.26 -3.07 -1.07
C GLU A 38 12.05 -4.18 -1.78
N HIS A 39 13.13 -3.80 -2.47
CA HIS A 39 14.04 -4.72 -3.14
C HIS A 39 15.49 -4.51 -2.68
N PRO A 40 16.27 -5.60 -2.47
CA PRO A 40 17.71 -5.49 -2.30
C PRO A 40 18.37 -4.88 -3.55
N THR A 41 19.28 -3.94 -3.34
CA THR A 41 20.00 -3.29 -4.46
C THR A 41 21.01 -4.20 -5.14
N ALA A 42 21.41 -5.31 -4.51
CA ALA A 42 22.36 -6.26 -5.06
C ALA A 42 21.83 -7.03 -6.28
N ASP A 43 20.52 -7.26 -6.32
CA ASP A 43 19.84 -8.06 -7.35
C ASP A 43 18.95 -7.21 -8.27
N LEU A 44 18.83 -5.91 -7.99
CA LEU A 44 17.95 -5.01 -8.73
C LEU A 44 18.42 -4.81 -10.17
N ASP A 45 17.63 -5.31 -11.11
CA ASP A 45 17.76 -5.03 -12.53
C ASP A 45 16.50 -4.34 -13.10
N ALA A 46 16.55 -4.02 -14.39
CA ALA A 46 15.44 -3.33 -15.06
C ALA A 46 14.13 -4.15 -15.06
N SER A 47 14.24 -5.49 -15.17
CA SER A 47 13.07 -6.36 -15.18
C SER A 47 12.43 -6.49 -13.80
N GLU A 48 13.24 -6.50 -12.74
CA GLU A 48 12.74 -6.44 -11.36
C GLU A 48 12.03 -5.11 -11.08
N LEU A 49 12.58 -4.00 -11.56
CA LEU A 49 11.96 -2.68 -11.43
C LEU A 49 10.60 -2.62 -12.17
N GLU A 50 10.55 -3.11 -13.40
CA GLU A 50 9.30 -3.19 -14.18
C GLU A 50 8.26 -4.06 -13.45
N ALA A 51 8.66 -5.24 -12.95
CA ALA A 51 7.78 -6.12 -12.19
C ALA A 51 7.28 -5.48 -10.89
N ALA A 52 8.11 -4.72 -10.18
CA ALA A 52 7.71 -4.00 -8.98
C ALA A 52 6.67 -2.91 -9.28
N LEU A 53 6.84 -2.16 -10.39
CA LEU A 53 5.87 -1.16 -10.83
C LEU A 53 4.53 -1.79 -11.25
N ASP A 54 4.58 -2.90 -11.99
CA ASP A 54 3.39 -3.65 -12.39
C ASP A 54 2.64 -4.18 -11.16
N LEU A 55 3.37 -4.68 -10.15
CA LEU A 55 2.80 -5.16 -8.89
C LEU A 55 2.11 -4.03 -8.12
N LEU A 56 2.76 -2.87 -8.02
CA LEU A 56 2.19 -1.68 -7.39
C LEU A 56 0.91 -1.24 -8.09
N ALA A 57 0.93 -1.17 -9.43
CA ALA A 57 -0.24 -0.81 -10.23
C ALA A 57 -1.39 -1.81 -10.01
N HIS A 58 -1.09 -3.11 -10.03
CA HIS A 58 -2.07 -4.17 -9.78
C HIS A 58 -2.78 -4.01 -8.44
N TYR A 59 -2.03 -3.75 -7.37
CA TYR A 59 -2.62 -3.61 -6.03
C TYR A 59 -3.34 -2.27 -5.83
N ILE A 60 -2.91 -1.19 -6.48
CA ILE A 60 -3.66 0.06 -6.51
C ILE A 60 -4.99 -0.12 -7.25
N ASP A 61 -4.99 -0.81 -8.39
CA ASP A 61 -6.24 -1.10 -9.12
C ASP A 61 -7.20 -1.98 -8.30
N ALA A 62 -6.67 -2.93 -7.55
CA ALA A 62 -7.46 -3.85 -6.74
C ALA A 62 -8.04 -3.21 -5.46
N HIS A 63 -7.29 -2.31 -4.80
CA HIS A 63 -7.61 -1.83 -3.44
C HIS A 63 -7.71 -0.31 -3.31
N GLY A 64 -7.22 0.47 -4.27
CA GLY A 64 -7.08 1.92 -4.18
C GLY A 64 -8.41 2.62 -3.89
N ALA A 65 -9.48 2.29 -4.63
CA ALA A 65 -10.79 2.90 -4.42
C ALA A 65 -11.39 2.59 -3.03
N GLU A 66 -11.16 1.39 -2.50
CA GLU A 66 -11.60 1.01 -1.15
C GLU A 66 -10.85 1.85 -0.11
N ILE A 67 -9.53 1.96 -0.24
CA ILE A 67 -8.68 2.71 0.69
C ILE A 67 -8.99 4.21 0.64
N GLU A 68 -9.19 4.78 -0.55
CA GLU A 68 -9.58 6.18 -0.72
C GLU A 68 -10.93 6.48 -0.07
N ALA A 69 -11.92 5.58 -0.22
CA ALA A 69 -13.21 5.73 0.45
C ALA A 69 -13.10 5.69 1.99
N LEU A 70 -12.18 4.87 2.52
CA LEU A 70 -11.91 4.81 3.96
C LEU A 70 -11.11 6.01 4.48
N ALA A 71 -10.25 6.59 3.66
CA ALA A 71 -9.40 7.73 4.01
C ALA A 71 -10.10 9.09 3.88
N SER A 72 -11.03 9.22 2.92
CA SER A 72 -11.78 10.45 2.64
C SER A 72 -13.01 10.64 3.53
N ALA A 73 -13.44 9.60 4.24
CA ALA A 73 -14.56 9.64 5.18
C ALA A 73 -14.18 10.27 6.52
#